data_AF-A0A355T9C0-F1
#
_entry.id   AF-A0A355T9C0-F1
#
_cell.length_a   1.000
_cell.length_b   1.000
_cell.length_c   1.000
_cell.angle_alpha   90.00
_cell.angle_beta   90.00
_cell.angle_gamma   90.00
#
_symmetry.space_group_name_H-M   'P 1'
#
loop_
_entity.id
_entity.type
_entity.pdbx_description
1 polymer ?
#
loop_
_entity_poly.entity_id
_entity_poly.type
_entity_poly.pdbx_seq_one_letter_code
_entity_poly.pdbx_strand_id
1 'polypeptide(L)'
;MRTVFLSVFITVIVTVLVALLLQSGVITFPEKTSATASKESVYDRVLRTETIRCGYSVWKPLMWVDPNSNKKMGIFPDLMEEIGRRLGLKIVWQEELGWGMVVESVKTGRVDMA
;
A
#
# COMPACT_ATOMS: atom_id res chain seq x y z
N MET A 1 18.50 -16.35 -61.22
CA MET A 1 17.33 -17.01 -60.56
C MET A 1 17.73 -18.07 -59.53
N ARG A 2 18.62 -19.04 -59.80
CA ARG A 2 19.01 -20.10 -58.83
C ARG A 2 19.52 -19.60 -57.45
N THR A 3 20.26 -18.49 -57.40
CA THR A 3 20.84 -17.95 -56.15
C THR A 3 19.81 -17.26 -55.24
N VAL A 4 18.74 -16.70 -55.83
CA VAL A 4 17.65 -16.03 -55.11
C VAL A 4 16.71 -17.06 -54.47
N PHE A 5 16.44 -18.16 -55.16
CA PHE A 5 15.67 -19.27 -54.57
C PHE A 5 16.40 -19.94 -53.40
N LEU A 6 17.73 -20.04 -53.48
CA LEU A 6 18.55 -20.64 -52.41
C LEU A 6 18.58 -19.77 -51.14
N SER A 7 18.68 -18.44 -51.28
CA SER A 7 18.70 -17.52 -50.12
C SER A 7 17.35 -17.43 -49.41
N VAL A 8 16.23 -17.47 -50.15
CA VAL A 8 14.88 -17.51 -49.58
C VAL A 8 14.67 -18.79 -48.78
N PHE A 9 15.11 -19.94 -49.31
CA PHE A 9 14.98 -21.22 -48.62
C PHE A 9 15.79 -21.28 -47.31
N ILE A 10 17.02 -20.74 -47.32
CA ILE A 10 17.86 -20.66 -46.12
C ILE A 10 17.22 -19.76 -45.06
N THR A 11 16.65 -18.62 -45.47
CA THR A 11 16.02 -17.68 -44.52
C THR A 11 14.80 -18.31 -43.84
N VAL A 12 13.99 -19.06 -44.59
CA VAL A 12 12.81 -19.76 -44.05
C VAL A 12 13.22 -20.87 -43.07
N ILE A 13 14.29 -21.61 -43.36
CA ILE A 13 14.78 -22.66 -42.46
C ILE A 13 15.30 -22.06 -41.15
N VAL A 14 16.02 -20.93 -41.22
CA VAL A 14 16.57 -20.26 -40.04
C VAL A 14 15.45 -19.72 -39.14
N THR A 15 14.40 -19.11 -39.71
CA THR A 15 13.27 -18.60 -38.89
C THR A 15 12.49 -19.73 -38.23
N VAL A 16 12.29 -20.85 -38.92
CA VAL A 16 11.61 -22.03 -38.36
C VAL A 16 12.44 -22.67 -37.24
N LEU A 17 13.76 -22.76 -37.40
CA LEU A 17 14.66 -23.28 -36.35
C LEU A 17 14.68 -22.39 -35.11
N VAL A 18 14.72 -21.06 -35.29
CA VAL A 18 14.65 -20.12 -34.15
C VAL A 18 13.31 -20.23 -33.43
N ALA A 19 12.20 -20.36 -34.15
CA ALA A 19 10.88 -20.55 -33.56
C ALA A 19 10.74 -21.86 -32.78
N LEU A 20 11.31 -22.96 -33.30
CA LEU A 20 11.35 -24.26 -32.61
C LEU A 20 12.23 -24.23 -31.35
N LEU A 21 13.36 -23.52 -31.40
CA LEU A 21 14.25 -23.35 -30.24
C LEU A 21 13.59 -22.53 -29.13
N LEU A 22 12.78 -21.52 -29.48
CA LEU A 22 12.00 -20.73 -28.51
C LEU A 22 10.93 -21.56 -27.78
N GLN A 23 10.33 -22.57 -28.44
CA GLN A 23 9.30 -23.43 -27.82
C GLN A 23 9.89 -24.53 -26.93
N SER A 24 11.16 -24.91 -27.14
CA SER A 24 11.82 -25.99 -26.41
C SER A 24 12.24 -25.65 -24.98
N GLY A 25 11.99 -24.41 -24.51
CA GLY A 25 12.30 -24.00 -23.13
C GLY A 25 13.80 -23.91 -22.80
N VAL A 26 14.69 -24.02 -23.80
CA VAL A 26 16.15 -23.94 -23.62
C VAL A 26 16.61 -22.50 -23.33
N ILE A 27 15.80 -21.49 -23.67
CA ILE A 27 16.04 -20.09 -23.32
C ILE A 27 15.29 -19.78 -22.03
N THR A 28 15.97 -19.97 -20.90
CA THR A 28 15.46 -19.56 -19.58
C THR A 28 15.52 -18.04 -19.50
N PHE A 29 14.38 -17.36 -19.70
CA PHE A 29 14.27 -15.97 -19.26
C PHE A 29 14.32 -15.98 -17.73
N PRO A 30 15.10 -15.08 -17.08
CA PRO A 30 15.03 -14.93 -15.65
C PRO A 30 13.59 -14.51 -15.32
N GLU A 31 12.85 -15.42 -14.71
CA GLU A 31 11.55 -15.14 -14.17
C GLU A 31 11.76 -14.01 -13.16
N LYS A 32 11.30 -12.80 -13.50
CA LYS A 32 11.17 -11.73 -12.51
C LYS A 32 10.10 -12.21 -11.55
N THR A 33 10.51 -12.98 -10.54
CA THR A 33 9.73 -13.22 -9.35
C THR A 33 9.48 -11.83 -8.77
N SER A 34 8.37 -11.21 -9.14
CA SER A 34 7.81 -10.12 -8.34
C SER A 34 7.44 -10.78 -7.03
N ALA A 35 8.38 -10.77 -6.08
CA ALA A 35 8.05 -10.90 -4.69
C ALA A 35 7.12 -9.72 -4.39
N THR A 36 5.82 -9.94 -4.55
CA THR A 36 4.82 -9.12 -3.90
C THR A 36 5.01 -9.40 -2.42
N ALA A 37 5.96 -8.70 -1.80
CA ALA A 37 5.99 -8.56 -0.36
C ALA A 37 4.62 -7.97 -0.01
N SER A 38 3.72 -8.83 0.45
CA SER A 38 2.39 -8.45 0.88
C SER A 38 2.57 -7.32 1.87
N LYS A 39 2.13 -6.11 1.51
CA LYS A 39 2.22 -4.95 2.39
C LYS A 39 1.42 -5.31 3.63
N GLU A 40 2.07 -5.27 4.79
CA GLU A 40 1.45 -5.56 6.09
C GLU A 40 0.09 -4.85 6.19
N SER A 41 -0.95 -5.58 6.60
CA SER A 41 -2.27 -4.98 6.76
C SER A 41 -2.25 -3.96 7.91
N VAL A 42 -3.13 -2.97 7.86
CA VAL A 42 -3.27 -1.99 8.96
C VAL A 42 -3.57 -2.70 10.27
N TYR A 43 -4.43 -3.73 10.23
CA TYR A 43 -4.81 -4.52 11.40
C TYR A 43 -3.61 -5.23 12.03
N ASP A 44 -2.81 -5.94 11.22
CA ASP A 44 -1.63 -6.66 11.71
C ASP A 44 -0.63 -5.70 12.35
N ARG A 45 -0.42 -4.53 11.72
CA ARG A 45 0.46 -3.50 12.23
C ARG A 45 -0.04 -2.91 13.55
N VAL A 46 -1.35 -2.64 13.69
CA VAL A 46 -1.95 -2.16 14.95
C VAL A 46 -1.74 -3.18 16.06
N LEU A 47 -2.00 -4.46 15.81
CA LEU A 47 -1.80 -5.50 16.82
C LEU A 47 -0.33 -5.65 17.22
N ARG A 48 0.59 -5.60 16.24
CA ARG A 48 2.03 -5.72 16.49
C ARG A 48 2.60 -4.51 17.25
N THR A 49 2.07 -3.31 17.00
CA THR A 49 2.56 -2.06 17.60
C THR A 49 1.74 -1.60 18.81
N GLU A 50 0.64 -2.29 19.10
CA GLU A 50 -0.35 -1.95 20.13
C GLU A 50 -0.80 -0.49 20.05
N THR A 51 -0.82 0.09 18.85
CA THR A 51 -1.02 1.53 18.65
C THR A 51 -1.94 1.80 17.46
N ILE A 52 -2.94 2.67 17.69
CA ILE A 52 -3.79 3.24 16.65
C ILE A 52 -3.35 4.69 16.42
N ARG A 53 -2.91 5.01 15.20
CA ARG A 53 -2.59 6.37 14.78
C ARG A 53 -3.88 7.04 14.30
N CYS A 54 -4.42 7.92 15.13
CA CYS A 54 -5.66 8.62 14.84
C CYS A 54 -5.37 10.01 14.28
N GLY A 55 -5.91 10.31 13.11
CA GLY A 55 -6.05 11.70 12.66
C GLY A 55 -7.23 12.35 13.38
N TYR A 56 -7.22 13.68 13.48
CA TYR A 56 -8.35 14.40 14.09
C TYR A 56 -8.68 15.68 13.34
N SER A 57 -9.97 16.00 13.24
CA SER A 57 -10.44 17.28 12.71
C SER A 57 -11.12 18.08 13.81
N VAL A 58 -10.74 19.34 13.98
CA VAL A 58 -11.36 20.21 14.98
C VAL A 58 -12.78 20.56 14.55
N TRP A 59 -13.75 20.15 15.36
CA TRP A 59 -15.16 20.47 15.20
C TRP A 59 -15.86 20.53 16.56
N LYS A 60 -16.00 21.75 17.08
CA LYS A 60 -16.64 21.98 18.38
C LYS A 60 -18.14 21.66 18.31
N PRO A 61 -18.72 21.03 19.35
CA PRO A 61 -18.10 20.66 20.64
C PRO A 61 -17.49 19.24 20.66
N LEU A 62 -17.56 18.49 19.56
CA LEU A 62 -17.26 17.06 19.56
C LEU A 62 -15.75 16.74 19.60
N MET A 63 -14.94 17.61 18.98
CA MET A 63 -13.49 17.50 18.94
C MET A 63 -12.87 18.90 18.92
N TRP A 64 -12.02 19.23 19.87
CA TRP A 64 -11.25 20.47 19.88
C TRP A 64 -9.96 20.32 20.68
N VAL A 65 -9.03 21.25 20.47
CA VAL A 65 -7.77 21.27 21.21
C VAL A 65 -7.79 22.44 22.19
N ASP A 66 -7.50 22.17 23.46
CA ASP A 66 -7.31 23.21 24.45
C ASP A 66 -6.04 24.01 24.13
N PRO A 67 -6.14 25.33 23.89
CA PRO A 67 -4.98 26.15 23.50
C PRO A 67 -3.89 26.24 24.58
N ASN A 68 -4.22 26.02 25.85
CA ASN A 68 -3.26 26.11 26.96
C ASN A 68 -2.52 24.79 27.17
N SER A 69 -3.24 23.67 27.09
CA SER A 69 -2.69 22.35 27.42
C SER A 69 -2.38 21.49 26.19
N ASN A 70 -2.82 21.89 25.00
CA ASN A 70 -2.79 21.09 23.76
C ASN A 70 -3.49 19.72 23.86
N LYS A 71 -4.31 19.53 24.90
CA LYS A 71 -5.12 18.33 25.09
C LYS A 71 -6.31 18.33 24.13
N LYS A 72 -6.63 17.13 23.64
CA LYS A 72 -7.77 16.89 22.77
C LYS A 72 -8.97 16.71 23.68
N MET A 73 -10.01 17.49 23.46
CA MET A 73 -11.19 17.62 24.29
C MET A 73 -12.45 17.38 23.46
N GLY A 74 -13.50 16.87 24.11
CA GLY A 74 -14.77 16.55 23.47
C GLY A 74 -15.06 15.06 23.49
N ILE A 75 -16.24 14.67 22.98
CA ILE A 75 -16.68 13.27 23.05
C ILE A 75 -15.86 12.32 22.19
N PHE A 76 -15.33 12.79 21.05
CA PHE A 76 -14.52 11.94 20.17
C PHE A 76 -13.21 11.48 20.81
N PRO A 77 -12.38 12.36 21.38
CA PRO A 77 -11.16 11.91 22.03
C PRO A 77 -11.46 11.03 23.25
N ASP A 78 -12.48 11.36 24.05
CA ASP A 78 -12.89 10.53 25.19
C ASP A 78 -13.31 9.12 24.76
N LEU A 79 -14.08 9.01 23.67
CA LEU A 79 -14.50 7.73 23.09
C LEU A 79 -13.30 6.94 22.58
N MET A 80 -12.39 7.58 21.86
CA MET A 80 -11.20 6.91 21.30
C MET A 80 -10.27 6.41 22.39
N GLU A 81 -10.01 7.21 23.42
CA GLU A 81 -9.20 6.78 24.57
C GLU A 81 -9.87 5.62 25.33
N GLU A 82 -11.20 5.62 25.46
CA GLU A 82 -11.94 4.50 26.06
C GLU A 82 -11.86 3.22 25.22
N ILE A 83 -11.95 3.34 23.88
CA ILE A 83 -11.74 2.23 22.96
C ILE A 83 -10.33 1.67 23.11
N GLY A 84 -9.31 2.54 23.11
CA GLY A 84 -7.92 2.15 23.31
C GLY A 84 -7.74 1.40 24.63
N ARG A 85 -8.28 1.95 25.73
CA ARG A 85 -8.24 1.32 27.06
C ARG A 85 -8.87 -0.07 27.09
N ARG A 86 -10.03 -0.26 26.46
CA ARG A 86 -10.72 -1.57 26.43
C ARG A 86 -10.01 -2.60 25.57
N LEU A 87 -9.35 -2.16 24.50
CA LEU A 87 -8.64 -3.03 23.57
C LEU A 87 -7.17 -3.25 23.94
N GLY A 88 -6.66 -2.58 24.97
CA GLY A 88 -5.23 -2.59 25.30
C GLY A 88 -4.37 -1.90 24.24
N LEU A 89 -4.94 -0.95 23.49
CA LEU A 89 -4.28 -0.23 22.41
C LEU A 89 -4.05 1.23 22.81
N LYS A 90 -2.90 1.78 22.48
CA LYS A 90 -2.58 3.18 22.66
C LYS A 90 -3.15 4.02 21.51
N ILE A 91 -3.86 5.09 21.82
CA ILE A 91 -4.24 6.09 20.82
C ILE A 91 -3.10 7.10 20.66
N VAL A 92 -2.65 7.29 19.42
CA VAL A 92 -1.67 8.30 19.05
C VAL A 92 -2.32 9.28 18.10
N TRP A 93 -2.58 10.49 18.58
CA TRP A 93 -3.08 11.61 17.78
C TRP A 93 -1.98 12.09 16.83
N GLN A 94 -1.98 11.58 15.60
CA GLN A 94 -0.85 11.63 14.67
C GLN A 94 -0.75 12.97 13.93
N GLU A 95 -1.87 13.48 13.43
CA GLU A 95 -1.94 14.75 12.71
C GLU A 95 -3.34 15.36 12.80
N GLU A 96 -3.40 16.70 12.78
CA GLU A 96 -4.64 17.43 12.56
C GLU A 96 -4.97 17.43 11.07
N LEU A 97 -6.17 17.00 10.72
CA LEU A 97 -6.65 16.84 9.35
C LEU A 97 -7.71 17.87 9.03
N GLY A 98 -7.54 18.54 7.88
CA GLY A 98 -8.67 19.17 7.21
C GLY A 98 -9.61 18.09 6.65
N TRP A 99 -10.91 18.33 6.68
CA TRP A 99 -11.93 17.36 6.23
C TRP A 99 -11.69 16.79 4.83
N GLY A 100 -11.13 17.59 3.90
CA GLY A 100 -10.79 17.14 2.54
C GLY A 100 -9.58 16.19 2.46
N MET A 101 -8.76 16.09 3.51
CA MET A 101 -7.54 15.29 3.55
C MET A 101 -7.70 13.94 4.25
N VAL A 102 -8.85 13.68 4.90
CA VAL A 102 -9.09 12.45 5.68
C VAL A 102 -8.91 11.20 4.83
N VAL A 103 -9.56 11.15 3.68
CA VAL A 103 -9.51 9.99 2.77
C VAL A 103 -8.09 9.70 2.30
N GLU A 104 -7.35 10.75 1.93
CA GLU A 104 -5.98 10.59 1.46
C GLU A 104 -5.03 10.13 2.57
N SER A 105 -5.22 10.66 3.78
CA SER A 105 -4.38 10.31 4.94
C SER A 105 -4.56 8.86 5.36
N VAL A 106 -5.78 8.33 5.27
CA VAL A 106 -6.07 6.90 5.49
C VAL A 106 -5.51 6.05 4.35
N LYS A 107 -5.73 6.44 3.07
CA LYS A 107 -5.23 5.70 1.90
C LYS A 107 -3.71 5.57 1.87
N THR A 108 -3.01 6.63 2.20
CA THR A 108 -1.53 6.66 2.24
C THR A 108 -0.97 6.00 3.50
N GLY A 109 -1.81 5.74 4.50
CA GLY A 109 -1.42 5.12 5.76
C GLY A 109 -0.66 6.05 6.71
N ARG A 110 -0.81 7.38 6.55
CA ARG A 110 -0.34 8.36 7.55
C ARG A 110 -1.09 8.19 8.86
N VAL A 111 -2.39 7.94 8.77
CA VAL A 111 -3.27 7.59 9.88
C VAL A 111 -3.99 6.27 9.60
N ASP A 112 -4.51 5.65 10.65
CA ASP A 112 -5.27 4.41 10.57
C ASP A 112 -6.77 4.67 10.50
N MET A 113 -7.22 5.73 11.17
CA MET A 113 -8.59 6.23 11.19
C MET A 113 -8.59 7.72 11.57
N ALA A 114 -9.67 8.43 11.25
CA ALA A 114 -9.88 9.85 11.56
C ALA A 114 -11.37 10.19 11.58
#